data_AF-A0A7Y5FKT0-F1
#
_entry.id   AF-A0A7Y5FKT0-F1
#
_cell.length_a   1.000
_cell.length_b   1.000
_cell.length_c   1.000
_cell.angle_alpha   90.00
_cell.angle_beta   90.00
_cell.angle_gamma   90.00
#
_symmetry.space_group_name_H-M   'P 1'
#
loop_
_entity.id
_entity.type
_entity.pdbx_description
1 polymer ?
#
loop_
_entity_poly.entity_id
_entity_poly.type
_entity_poly.pdbx_seq_one_letter_code
_entity_poly.pdbx_strand_id
1 'polypeptide(L)'
;MSNKLSRRDFIKTASGVGAAIAAVAGFPAIVTSKTRRLTRPGGKLPVLVCSRGEDWGRKTNGPGWEILSGGGNVLDAVEKAANVTELDPEDTSVGYG
;
A
#
# COMPACT_ATOMS: atom_id res chain seq x y z
N MET A 1 25.27 20.75 30.16
CA MET A 1 23.87 21.19 30.33
C MET A 1 23.04 20.54 29.23
N SER A 2 22.27 19.49 29.53
CA SER A 2 21.42 18.84 28.53
C SER A 2 20.14 19.66 28.37
N ASN A 3 20.00 20.37 27.25
CA ASN A 3 18.80 21.13 26.95
C ASN A 3 17.65 20.16 26.64
N LYS A 4 16.88 19.80 27.67
CA LYS A 4 15.65 19.01 27.51
C LYS A 4 14.62 19.86 26.77
N LEU A 5 14.38 19.57 25.49
CA LEU A 5 13.28 20.15 24.74
C LEU A 5 11.96 19.76 25.42
N SER A 6 11.23 20.73 25.95
CA SER A 6 9.89 20.48 26.50
C SER A 6 8.90 20.23 25.35
N ARG A 7 7.83 19.47 25.61
CA ARG A 7 6.76 19.23 24.62
C ARG A 7 6.21 20.54 24.03
N ARG A 8 6.12 21.58 24.87
CA ARG A 8 5.64 22.90 24.45
C ARG A 8 6.64 23.60 23.52
N ASP A 9 7.92 23.50 23.80
CA ASP A 9 8.97 24.09 22.97
C ASP A 9 9.08 23.35 21.64
N PHE A 10 8.92 22.03 21.66
CA PHE A 10 8.80 21.21 20.45
C PHE A 10 7.61 21.64 19.59
N ILE A 11 6.40 21.78 20.16
CA ILE A 11 5.22 22.21 19.40
C ILE A 11 5.43 23.61 18.82
N LYS A 12 5.93 24.57 19.60
CA LYS A 12 6.21 25.93 19.10
C LYS A 12 7.20 25.93 17.93
N THR A 13 8.25 25.11 18.04
CA THR A 13 9.28 24.97 17.01
C THR A 13 8.70 24.30 15.76
N ALA A 14 7.95 23.21 15.92
CA ALA A 14 7.32 22.48 14.82
C ALA A 14 6.29 23.35 14.07
N SER A 15 5.45 24.11 14.81
CA SER A 15 4.47 25.03 14.23
C SER A 15 5.13 26.16 13.44
N GLY A 16 6.21 26.75 13.98
CA GLY A 16 6.94 27.83 13.32
C GLY A 16 7.63 27.38 12.03
N VAL A 17 8.28 26.22 12.07
CA VAL A 17 8.95 25.63 10.90
C VAL A 17 7.93 25.23 9.82
N GLY A 18 6.81 24.61 10.21
CA GLY A 18 5.76 24.21 9.28
C GLY A 18 5.12 25.42 8.56
N ALA A 19 4.87 26.51 9.27
CA ALA A 19 4.31 27.73 8.68
C ALA A 19 5.30 28.42 7.72
N ALA A 20 6.58 28.47 8.08
CA ALA A 20 7.62 29.05 7.23
C ALA A 20 7.78 28.28 5.91
N ILE A 21 7.79 26.94 5.98
CA ILE A 21 7.86 26.08 4.79
C ILE A 21 6.64 26.30 3.89
N ALA A 22 5.44 26.40 4.47
CA ALA A 22 4.22 26.63 3.68
C ALA A 22 4.16 28.03 3.06
N ALA A 23 4.73 29.04 3.72
CA ALA A 23 4.83 30.41 3.19
C ALA A 23 5.85 30.51 2.05
N VAL A 24 6.98 29.79 2.14
CA VAL A 24 8.03 29.81 1.12
C VAL A 24 7.69 28.92 -0.08
N ALA A 25 7.11 27.74 0.15
CA ALA A 25 6.79 26.77 -0.90
C ALA A 25 5.39 26.97 -1.52
N GLY A 26 4.54 27.81 -0.92
CA GLY A 26 3.14 27.97 -1.30
C GLY A 26 2.29 26.80 -0.79
N PHE A 27 1.28 27.12 0.02
CA PHE A 27 0.35 26.17 0.65
C PHE A 27 -0.33 25.17 -0.31
N PRO A 28 -0.62 25.49 -1.60
CA PRO A 28 -1.15 24.47 -2.50
C PRO A 28 -0.07 23.48 -2.94
N ALA A 29 1.21 23.86 -3.06
CA ALA A 29 2.21 22.97 -3.66
C ALA A 29 2.59 21.79 -2.75
N ILE A 30 2.53 21.96 -1.43
CA ILE A 30 2.81 20.89 -0.45
C ILE A 30 1.60 19.97 -0.27
N VAL A 31 0.40 20.53 -0.12
CA VAL A 31 -0.82 19.72 0.13
C VAL A 31 -1.32 19.04 -1.15
N THR A 32 -1.09 19.65 -2.32
CA THR A 32 -1.47 19.09 -3.62
C THR A 32 -0.33 18.34 -4.30
N SER A 33 0.79 18.10 -3.61
CA SER A 33 1.84 17.22 -4.10
C SER A 33 1.28 15.79 -4.15
N LYS A 34 0.53 15.51 -5.21
CA LYS A 34 0.23 14.18 -5.70
C LYS A 34 1.58 13.53 -5.77
N THR A 35 1.87 12.62 -4.84
CA THR A 35 3.08 11.81 -4.85
C THR A 35 3.30 11.40 -6.29
N ARG A 36 4.30 11.99 -6.97
CA ARG A 36 4.66 11.52 -8.30
C ARG A 36 4.99 10.07 -8.07
N ARG A 37 4.12 9.16 -8.56
CA ARG A 37 4.50 7.76 -8.68
C ARG A 37 5.80 7.83 -9.45
N LEU A 38 6.90 7.52 -8.77
CA LEU A 38 8.17 7.33 -9.41
C LEU A 38 7.90 6.21 -10.42
N THR A 39 7.78 6.56 -11.70
CA THR A 39 7.93 5.61 -12.79
C THR A 39 9.36 5.13 -12.70
N ARG A 40 9.57 4.15 -11.83
CA ARG A 40 10.85 3.48 -11.67
C ARG A 40 11.07 2.75 -13.00
N PRO A 41 12.10 3.10 -13.78
CA PRO A 41 12.42 2.32 -14.97
C PRO A 41 12.85 0.93 -14.48
N GLY A 42 12.07 -0.11 -14.78
CA GLY A 42 12.45 -1.50 -14.51
C GLY A 42 11.90 -2.16 -13.24
N GLY A 43 10.95 -1.54 -12.52
CA GLY A 43 10.21 -2.27 -11.48
C GLY A 43 9.24 -3.24 -12.15
N LYS A 44 9.39 -4.55 -11.93
CA LYS A 44 8.41 -5.55 -12.41
C LYS A 44 7.05 -5.12 -11.87
N LEU A 45 6.15 -4.82 -12.83
CA LEU A 45 4.72 -4.53 -12.71
C LEU A 45 4.05 -5.36 -11.60
N PRO A 46 2.90 -4.93 -11.04
CA PRO A 46 2.42 -5.51 -9.79
C PRO A 46 2.44 -7.04 -9.84
N VAL A 47 2.90 -7.67 -8.78
CA VAL A 47 3.10 -9.13 -8.71
C VAL A 47 2.16 -9.68 -7.65
N LEU A 48 1.46 -10.76 -7.99
CA LEU A 48 0.66 -11.55 -7.07
C LEU A 48 1.22 -12.98 -7.05
N VAL A 49 1.47 -13.49 -5.85
CA VAL A 49 2.03 -14.83 -5.62
C VAL A 49 1.22 -15.56 -4.57
N CYS A 50 1.16 -16.89 -4.69
CA CYS A 50 0.58 -17.77 -3.69
C CYS A 50 1.62 -18.79 -3.21
N SER A 51 1.35 -19.48 -2.11
CA SER A 51 2.28 -20.43 -1.48
C SER A 51 2.41 -21.79 -2.19
N ARG A 52 1.57 -22.09 -3.20
CA ARG A 52 1.51 -23.38 -3.91
C ARG A 52 2.01 -23.30 -5.35
N GLY A 53 2.03 -24.44 -6.05
CA GLY A 53 2.55 -24.60 -7.41
C GLY A 53 1.78 -23.86 -8.50
N GLU A 54 2.28 -23.93 -9.74
CA GLU A 54 1.77 -23.15 -10.88
C GLU A 54 0.26 -23.33 -11.11
N ASP A 55 -0.22 -24.57 -11.14
CA ASP A 55 -1.65 -24.86 -11.38
C ASP A 55 -2.53 -24.22 -10.31
N TRP A 56 -2.09 -24.30 -9.05
CA TRP A 56 -2.80 -23.67 -7.94
C TRP A 56 -2.76 -22.15 -8.04
N GLY A 57 -1.61 -21.58 -8.38
CA GLY A 57 -1.46 -20.15 -8.57
C GLY A 57 -2.30 -19.60 -9.71
N ARG A 58 -2.47 -20.35 -10.80
CA ARG A 58 -3.39 -19.96 -11.90
C ARG A 58 -4.85 -19.93 -11.41
N LYS A 59 -5.25 -20.90 -10.59
CA LYS A 59 -6.58 -20.97 -9.99
C LYS A 59 -6.84 -19.82 -9.01
N THR A 60 -5.97 -19.62 -8.02
CA THR A 60 -6.23 -18.68 -6.92
C THR A 60 -5.87 -17.24 -7.25
N ASN A 61 -4.78 -16.98 -7.98
CA ASN A 61 -4.37 -15.61 -8.27
C ASN A 61 -5.22 -14.97 -9.37
N GLY A 62 -5.94 -15.74 -10.20
CA GLY A 62 -6.73 -15.22 -11.32
C GLY A 62 -7.67 -14.07 -10.93
N PRO A 63 -8.60 -14.28 -9.99
CA PRO A 63 -9.53 -13.22 -9.55
C PRO A 63 -8.83 -12.01 -8.93
N GLY A 64 -7.76 -12.23 -8.14
CA GLY A 64 -6.96 -11.13 -7.60
C GLY A 64 -6.20 -10.36 -8.69
N TRP A 65 -5.75 -11.05 -9.73
CA TRP A 65 -5.02 -10.49 -10.85
C TRP A 65 -5.88 -9.58 -11.71
N GLU A 66 -7.18 -9.88 -11.89
CA GLU A 66 -8.12 -8.99 -12.58
C GLU A 66 -8.19 -7.61 -11.91
N ILE A 67 -8.27 -7.57 -10.58
CA ILE A 67 -8.26 -6.33 -9.80
C ILE A 67 -6.91 -5.63 -9.93
N LEU A 68 -5.82 -6.38 -9.74
CA LEU A 68 -4.48 -5.80 -9.65
C LEU A 68 -3.99 -5.27 -11.01
N SER A 69 -4.25 -5.99 -12.10
CA SER A 69 -3.91 -5.58 -13.47
C SER A 69 -4.78 -4.42 -13.97
N GLY A 70 -6.02 -4.31 -13.48
CA GLY A 70 -6.89 -3.13 -13.68
C GLY A 70 -6.48 -1.89 -12.88
N GLY A 71 -5.44 -1.98 -12.05
CA GLY A 71 -4.98 -0.87 -11.20
C GLY A 71 -5.83 -0.65 -9.94
N GLY A 72 -6.61 -1.66 -9.54
CA GLY A 72 -7.42 -1.68 -8.32
C GLY A 72 -6.59 -1.76 -7.03
N ASN A 73 -7.29 -1.86 -5.89
CA ASN A 73 -6.66 -1.93 -4.58
C ASN A 73 -5.95 -3.28 -4.38
N VAL A 74 -4.74 -3.24 -3.81
CA VAL A 74 -3.96 -4.43 -3.48
C VAL A 74 -4.65 -5.30 -2.44
N LEU A 75 -5.33 -4.69 -1.45
CA LEU A 75 -6.04 -5.41 -0.40
C LEU A 75 -7.21 -6.22 -0.98
N ASP A 76 -8.02 -5.60 -1.83
CA ASP A 76 -9.14 -6.26 -2.51
C ASP A 76 -8.64 -7.41 -3.41
N ALA A 77 -7.50 -7.22 -4.08
CA ALA A 77 -6.88 -8.25 -4.91
C ALA A 77 -6.45 -9.48 -4.09
N VAL A 78 -5.80 -9.29 -2.94
CA VAL A 78 -5.37 -10.42 -2.09
C VAL A 78 -6.55 -11.11 -1.41
N GLU A 79 -7.56 -10.35 -0.98
CA GLU A 79 -8.80 -10.90 -0.42
C GLU A 79 -9.51 -11.78 -1.46
N LYS A 80 -9.68 -11.30 -2.69
CA LYS A 80 -10.31 -12.10 -3.76
C LYS A 80 -9.52 -13.35 -4.12
N ALA A 81 -8.19 -13.30 -4.09
CA ALA A 81 -7.36 -14.48 -4.31
C ALA A 81 -7.48 -15.49 -3.17
N ALA A 82 -7.54 -15.03 -1.91
CA ALA A 82 -7.72 -15.88 -0.74
C ALA A 82 -9.09 -16.59 -0.75
N ASN A 83 -10.16 -15.88 -1.10
CA ASN A 83 -11.51 -16.41 -1.19
C ASN A 83 -11.64 -17.62 -2.13
N VAL A 84 -10.81 -17.71 -3.19
CA VAL A 84 -10.82 -18.88 -4.08
C VAL A 84 -10.45 -20.15 -3.33
N THR A 85 -9.50 -20.02 -2.41
CA THR A 85 -9.09 -21.13 -1.55
C THR A 85 -10.14 -21.35 -0.46
N GLU A 86 -10.59 -20.28 0.18
CA GLU A 86 -11.49 -20.37 1.33
C GLU A 86 -12.95 -20.75 0.99
N LEU A 87 -13.29 -20.86 -0.28
CA LEU A 87 -14.65 -21.23 -0.70
C LEU A 87 -14.64 -22.51 -1.56
N ASP A 88 -13.53 -23.23 -1.59
CA ASP A 88 -13.36 -24.46 -2.37
C ASP A 88 -13.74 -25.71 -1.56
N PRO A 89 -14.87 -26.38 -1.85
CA PRO A 89 -15.34 -27.58 -1.13
C PRO A 89 -14.43 -28.81 -1.27
N GLU A 90 -13.45 -28.76 -2.16
CA GLU A 90 -12.49 -29.84 -2.40
C GLU A 90 -11.12 -29.58 -1.75
N ASP A 91 -10.88 -28.41 -1.13
CA ASP A 91 -9.62 -28.05 -0.49
C ASP A 91 -9.66 -28.11 1.04
N THR A 92 -9.19 -29.22 1.59
CA THR A 92 -9.21 -29.48 3.04
C THR A 92 -8.09 -28.80 3.82
N SER A 93 -7.29 -27.93 3.18
CA SER A 93 -6.12 -27.28 3.81
C SER A 93 -6.41 -25.87 4.34
N VAL A 94 -7.41 -25.19 3.78
CA VAL A 94 -7.81 -23.81 4.09
C VAL A 94 -9.30 -23.70 3.77
N GLY A 95 -10.18 -23.70 4.79
CA GLY A 95 -11.60 -24.03 4.57
C GLY A 95 -12.34 -23.03 3.66
N TYR A 96 -13.30 -23.42 2.81
CA TYR A 96 -14.37 -24.36 3.11
C TYR A 96 -14.42 -25.61 2.23
N GLY A 97 -13.74 -26.66 2.70
CA GLY A 97 -13.83 -28.01 2.17
C GLY A 97 -12.65 -28.87 2.50
#